data_AF-A0A8J2L4W6-F1
#
_entry.id   AF-A0A8J2L4W6-F1
#
_cell.length_a   1.000
_cell.length_b   1.000
_cell.length_c   1.000
_cell.angle_alpha   90.00
_cell.angle_beta   90.00
_cell.angle_gamma   90.00
#
_symmetry.space_group_name_H-M   'P 1'
#
loop_
_entity.id
_entity.type
_entity.pdbx_description
1 polymer ?
#
loop_
_entity_poly.entity_id
_entity_poly.type
_entity_poly.pdbx_seq_one_letter_code
_entity_poly.pdbx_strand_id
1 'polypeptide(L)'
;SKLIKSGYDVWLGNYRGTSYGRNHTYMSPNTRQFWKFSFDDLYQYDVPATIDYVLGVTGQSKLNWVGFSLGNTGLIGALSLFPKYNDKINAAVAMAPAVYFGDTKSPLVRLVTPIQRAYEVCTDT
;
A
#
# COMPACT_ATOMS: atom_id res chain seq x y z
N SER A 1 19.54 10.48 6.02
CA SER A 1 19.61 10.65 4.56
C SER A 1 20.57 9.67 3.86
N LYS A 2 20.68 8.38 4.25
CA LYS A 2 21.66 7.45 3.65
C LYS A 2 21.42 7.17 2.16
N LEU A 3 20.17 6.88 1.76
CA LEU A 3 19.84 6.58 0.35
C LEU A 3 20.12 7.77 -0.59
N ILE A 4 19.69 8.97 -0.20
CA ILE A 4 19.98 10.20 -0.96
C ILE A 4 21.49 10.42 -1.09
N LYS A 5 22.25 10.23 0.01
CA LYS A 5 23.72 10.34 -0.02
C LYS A 5 24.39 9.29 -0.91
N SER A 6 23.75 8.15 -1.12
CA SER A 6 24.19 7.11 -2.05
C SER A 6 23.75 7.36 -3.50
N GLY A 7 23.12 8.49 -3.80
CA GLY A 7 22.75 8.89 -5.17
C GLY A 7 21.39 8.38 -5.64
N TYR A 8 20.55 7.82 -4.75
CA TYR A 8 19.19 7.43 -5.10
C TYR A 8 18.26 8.64 -5.12
N ASP A 9 17.40 8.69 -6.13
CA ASP A 9 16.18 9.50 -6.10
C ASP A 9 15.14 8.80 -5.21
N VAL A 10 14.70 9.47 -4.13
CA VAL A 10 13.93 8.86 -3.05
C VAL A 10 12.53 9.43 -2.99
N TRP A 11 11.55 8.54 -3.19
CA TRP A 11 10.12 8.85 -3.15
C TRP A 11 9.48 8.25 -1.90
N LEU A 12 8.73 9.06 -1.14
CA LEU A 12 8.03 8.63 0.07
C LEU A 12 6.52 8.62 -0.17
N GLY A 13 5.98 7.43 -0.47
CA GLY A 13 4.55 7.23 -0.70
C GLY A 13 3.72 7.33 0.59
N ASN A 14 2.48 7.79 0.44
CA ASN A 14 1.48 7.82 1.51
C ASN A 14 0.21 7.12 1.03
N TYR A 15 -0.29 6.18 1.82
CA TYR A 15 -1.56 5.52 1.52
C TYR A 15 -2.77 6.40 1.85
N ARG A 16 -3.90 6.11 1.20
CA ARG A 16 -5.19 6.73 1.52
C ARG A 16 -5.52 6.63 3.00
N GLY A 17 -6.12 7.67 3.56
CA GLY A 17 -6.51 7.75 4.98
C GLY A 17 -5.39 8.15 5.96
N THR A 18 -4.12 8.04 5.57
CA THR A 18 -3.00 8.62 6.35
C THR A 18 -3.12 10.15 6.43
N SER A 19 -2.38 10.81 7.32
CA SER A 19 -2.44 12.27 7.47
C SER A 19 -2.21 13.03 6.16
N TYR A 20 -1.40 12.48 5.25
CA TYR A 20 -1.10 13.06 3.94
C TYR A 20 -1.91 12.43 2.79
N GLY A 21 -2.76 11.44 3.07
CA GLY A 21 -3.61 10.72 2.12
C GLY A 21 -5.11 11.01 2.28
N ARG A 22 -5.46 12.22 2.75
CA ARG A 22 -6.84 12.63 3.08
C ARG A 22 -7.50 13.55 2.06
N ASN A 23 -6.98 13.66 0.85
CA ASN A 23 -7.64 14.40 -0.21
C ASN A 23 -8.39 13.45 -1.15
N HIS A 24 -9.64 13.76 -1.48
CA HIS A 24 -10.45 12.98 -2.40
C HIS A 24 -11.28 13.91 -3.28
N THR A 25 -11.39 13.59 -4.58
CA THR A 25 -12.03 14.45 -5.58
C THR A 25 -13.50 14.74 -5.28
N TYR A 26 -14.23 13.76 -4.74
CA TYR A 26 -15.68 13.85 -4.51
C TYR A 26 -16.12 13.74 -3.04
N MET A 27 -15.23 13.36 -2.13
CA MET A 27 -15.62 12.96 -0.76
C MET A 27 -14.84 13.76 0.29
N SER A 28 -15.52 14.19 1.34
CA SER A 28 -14.89 14.85 2.48
C SER A 28 -14.35 13.82 3.48
N PRO A 29 -13.15 14.01 4.06
CA PRO A 29 -12.64 13.17 5.15
C PRO A 29 -13.52 13.13 6.41
N ASN A 30 -14.52 14.01 6.50
CA ASN A 30 -15.48 14.03 7.59
C ASN A 30 -16.68 13.10 7.35
N THR A 31 -16.77 12.42 6.20
CA THR A 31 -17.87 11.51 5.86
C THR A 31 -17.45 10.05 6.01
N ARG A 32 -18.40 9.17 6.35
CA ARG A 32 -18.14 7.72 6.48
C ARG A 32 -17.68 7.11 5.15
N GLN A 33 -18.19 7.62 4.03
CA GLN A 33 -17.89 7.14 2.69
C GLN A 33 -16.40 7.30 2.34
N PHE A 34 -15.77 8.39 2.79
CA PHE A 34 -14.33 8.59 2.61
C PHE A 34 -13.50 7.45 3.24
N TRP A 35 -13.94 6.93 4.38
CA TRP A 35 -13.27 5.88 5.14
C TRP A 35 -13.73 4.46 4.78
N LYS A 36 -14.58 4.31 3.76
CA LYS A 36 -15.07 3.01 3.27
C LYS A 36 -14.06 2.43 2.27
N PHE A 37 -12.87 2.08 2.75
CA PHE A 37 -11.84 1.38 1.99
C PHE A 37 -11.21 0.26 2.84
N SER A 38 -10.60 -0.72 2.19
CA SER A 38 -9.88 -1.83 2.85
C SER A 38 -8.41 -1.88 2.39
N PHE A 39 -7.68 -2.93 2.79
CA PHE A 39 -6.36 -3.18 2.22
C PHE A 39 -6.41 -3.45 0.72
N ASP A 40 -7.57 -3.87 0.21
CA ASP A 40 -7.76 -4.17 -1.20
C ASP A 40 -7.62 -2.94 -2.07
N ASP A 41 -8.14 -1.81 -1.58
CA ASP A 41 -7.97 -0.53 -2.22
C ASP A 41 -6.49 -0.09 -2.31
N LEU A 42 -5.67 -0.47 -1.32
CA LEU A 42 -4.25 -0.12 -1.31
C LEU A 42 -3.52 -0.79 -2.47
N TYR A 43 -3.77 -2.08 -2.68
CA TYR A 43 -3.10 -2.83 -3.74
C TYR A 43 -3.78 -2.71 -5.11
N GLN A 44 -5.09 -2.42 -5.15
CA GLN A 44 -5.81 -2.20 -6.41
C GLN A 44 -5.55 -0.82 -7.02
N TYR A 45 -5.37 0.20 -6.17
CA TYR A 45 -5.33 1.58 -6.64
C TYR A 45 -4.08 2.32 -6.17
N ASP A 46 -3.78 2.35 -4.86
CA ASP A 46 -2.71 3.22 -4.33
C ASP A 46 -1.33 2.82 -4.85
N VAL A 47 -1.00 1.54 -4.81
CA VAL A 47 0.31 1.03 -5.26
C VAL A 47 0.49 1.20 -6.78
N PRO A 48 -0.44 0.73 -7.63
CA PRO A 48 -0.38 0.99 -9.07
C PRO A 48 -0.21 2.47 -9.43
N ALA A 49 -1.01 3.35 -8.83
CA ALA A 49 -0.95 4.79 -9.08
C ALA A 49 0.38 5.41 -8.62
N THR A 50 0.92 4.96 -7.49
CA THR A 50 2.23 5.39 -6.99
C THR A 50 3.34 4.99 -7.94
N ILE A 51 3.36 3.73 -8.39
CA ILE A 51 4.39 3.23 -9.32
C ILE A 51 4.31 4.01 -10.64
N ASP A 52 3.12 4.13 -11.23
CA ASP A 52 2.95 4.80 -12.52
C ASP A 52 3.30 6.29 -12.44
N TYR A 53 2.94 6.96 -11.35
CA TYR A 53 3.32 8.35 -11.14
C TYR A 53 4.83 8.54 -11.04
N VAL A 54 5.51 7.75 -10.20
CA VAL A 54 6.97 7.86 -10.02
C VAL A 54 7.71 7.56 -11.32
N LEU A 55 7.35 6.49 -12.03
CA LEU A 55 7.98 6.16 -13.32
C LEU A 55 7.67 7.20 -14.39
N GLY A 56 6.45 7.74 -14.41
CA GLY A 56 6.06 8.81 -15.33
C GLY A 56 6.82 10.12 -15.11
N VAL A 57 7.04 10.51 -13.85
CA VAL A 57 7.79 11.74 -13.51
C VAL A 57 9.29 11.57 -13.73
N THR A 58 9.85 10.42 -13.35
CA THR A 58 11.31 10.18 -13.44
C THR A 58 11.78 9.73 -14.82
N GLY A 59 10.87 9.23 -15.67
CA GLY A 59 11.19 8.60 -16.95
C GLY A 59 11.86 7.23 -16.82
N GLN A 60 11.99 6.69 -15.61
CA GLN A 60 12.57 5.38 -15.37
C GLN A 60 11.59 4.27 -15.78
N SER A 61 12.11 3.14 -16.25
CA SER A 61 11.28 1.98 -16.59
C SER A 61 10.95 1.09 -15.38
N LYS A 62 11.79 1.16 -14.33
CA LYS A 62 11.64 0.39 -13.10
C LYS A 62 12.03 1.20 -11.86
N LEU A 63 11.51 0.79 -10.71
CA LEU A 63 11.91 1.34 -9.40
C LEU A 63 12.28 0.24 -8.40
N ASN A 64 13.01 0.62 -7.35
CA ASN A 64 13.22 -0.23 -6.19
C ASN A 64 12.16 0.11 -5.13
N TRP A 65 11.44 -0.90 -4.64
CA TRP A 65 10.48 -0.73 -3.56
C TRP A 65 11.11 -1.08 -2.22
N VAL A 66 10.92 -0.23 -1.21
CA VAL A 66 11.33 -0.51 0.17
C VAL A 66 10.09 -0.36 1.05
N GLY A 67 9.60 -1.46 1.60
CA GLY A 67 8.38 -1.49 2.39
C GLY A 67 8.61 -2.00 3.81
N PHE A 68 7.86 -1.45 4.76
CA PHE A 68 7.79 -1.95 6.13
C PHE A 68 6.34 -2.37 6.45
N SER A 69 6.15 -3.55 7.05
CA SER A 69 4.84 -4.01 7.51
C SER A 69 3.77 -3.93 6.41
N LEU A 70 2.72 -3.14 6.63
CA LEU A 70 1.61 -2.90 5.68
C LEU A 70 2.08 -2.39 4.30
N GLY A 71 3.21 -1.68 4.25
CA GLY A 71 3.81 -1.23 2.99
C GLY A 71 4.21 -2.39 2.05
N ASN A 72 4.39 -3.59 2.60
CA ASN A 72 4.63 -4.80 1.80
C ASN A 72 3.33 -5.50 1.40
N THR A 73 2.28 -5.41 2.22
CA THR A 73 0.95 -5.96 1.89
C THR A 73 0.43 -5.34 0.60
N GLY A 74 0.51 -4.01 0.48
CA GLY A 74 0.11 -3.29 -0.72
C GLY A 74 0.91 -3.72 -1.95
N LEU A 75 2.24 -3.77 -1.86
CA LEU A 75 3.07 -4.18 -3.00
C LEU A 75 2.76 -5.62 -3.42
N ILE A 76 2.78 -6.56 -2.49
CA ILE A 76 2.64 -7.99 -2.79
C ILE A 76 1.24 -8.28 -3.36
N GLY A 77 0.20 -7.63 -2.82
CA GLY A 77 -1.15 -7.71 -3.39
C GLY A 77 -1.20 -7.20 -4.83
N ALA A 78 -0.57 -6.03 -5.10
CA ALA A 78 -0.63 -5.40 -6.42
C ALA A 78 0.12 -6.24 -7.47
N LEU A 79 1.30 -6.75 -7.12
CA LEU A 79 2.11 -7.61 -7.98
C LEU A 79 1.45 -8.97 -8.28
N SER A 80 0.65 -9.47 -7.33
CA SER A 80 -0.12 -10.71 -7.51
C SER A 80 -1.33 -10.51 -8.42
N LEU A 81 -2.07 -9.41 -8.25
CA LEU A 81 -3.27 -9.12 -9.04
C LEU A 81 -2.97 -8.56 -10.44
N PHE A 82 -1.87 -7.82 -10.59
CA PHE A 82 -1.50 -7.17 -11.84
C PHE A 82 -0.08 -7.54 -12.26
N PRO A 83 0.10 -8.70 -12.92
CA PRO A 83 1.43 -9.19 -13.27
C PRO A 83 2.29 -8.22 -14.09
N LYS A 84 1.67 -7.29 -14.84
CA LYS A 84 2.33 -6.22 -15.59
C LYS A 84 3.19 -5.28 -14.72
N TYR A 85 2.93 -5.18 -13.41
CA TYR A 85 3.75 -4.37 -12.51
C TYR A 85 5.00 -5.10 -12.02
N ASN A 86 5.09 -6.43 -12.17
CA ASN A 86 6.31 -7.17 -11.84
C ASN A 86 7.50 -6.65 -12.66
N ASP A 87 7.28 -6.36 -13.94
CA ASP A 87 8.31 -5.84 -14.83
C ASP A 87 8.75 -4.41 -14.47
N LYS A 88 7.97 -3.69 -13.66
CA LYS A 88 8.24 -2.32 -13.20
C LYS A 88 9.01 -2.26 -11.88
N ILE A 89 9.23 -3.40 -11.22
CA ILE A 89 9.99 -3.49 -9.97
C ILE A 89 11.36 -4.09 -10.27
N ASN A 90 12.42 -3.36 -9.94
CA ASN A 90 13.80 -3.85 -10.07
C ASN A 90 14.20 -4.72 -8.87
N ALA A 91 13.89 -4.24 -7.66
CA ALA A 91 14.07 -4.98 -6.42
C ALA A 91 13.01 -4.56 -5.39
N ALA A 92 12.58 -5.50 -4.54
CA ALA A 92 11.71 -5.24 -3.42
C ALA A 92 12.40 -5.62 -2.11
N VAL A 93 12.61 -4.64 -1.23
CA VAL A 93 13.14 -4.82 0.12
C VAL A 93 11.98 -4.81 1.10
N ALA A 94 11.61 -5.99 1.59
CA ALA A 94 10.46 -6.19 2.46
C ALA A 94 10.89 -6.38 3.93
N MET A 95 10.74 -5.33 4.74
CA MET A 95 11.01 -5.36 6.17
C MET A 95 9.74 -5.72 6.95
N ALA A 96 9.77 -6.81 7.73
CA ALA A 96 8.64 -7.31 8.51
C ALA A 96 7.32 -7.41 7.69
N PRO A 97 7.29 -8.15 6.57
CA PRO A 97 6.14 -8.16 5.66
C PRO A 97 4.86 -8.71 6.32
N ALA A 98 3.76 -7.97 6.21
CA ALA A 98 2.49 -8.27 6.86
C ALA A 98 1.46 -8.85 5.86
N VAL A 99 1.69 -10.07 5.37
CA VAL A 99 0.88 -10.67 4.28
C VAL A 99 -0.06 -11.79 4.73
N TYR A 100 0.27 -12.47 5.81
CA TYR A 100 -0.52 -13.56 6.38
C TYR A 100 -0.49 -13.47 7.90
N PHE A 101 -1.67 -13.57 8.52
CA PHE A 101 -1.83 -13.37 9.96
C PHE A 101 -2.38 -14.61 10.69
N GLY A 102 -2.64 -15.74 10.01
CA GLY A 102 -3.30 -16.90 10.60
C GLY A 102 -2.57 -17.48 11.82
N ASP A 103 -1.24 -17.45 11.82
CA ASP A 103 -0.40 -18.00 12.89
C ASP A 103 0.19 -16.96 13.84
N THR A 104 -0.20 -15.68 13.72
CA THR A 104 0.37 -14.64 14.58
C THR A 104 0.07 -14.92 16.05
N LYS A 105 1.05 -14.78 16.94
CA LYS A 105 0.84 -14.93 18.40
C LYS A 105 0.55 -13.60 19.09
N SER A 106 0.68 -12.49 18.38
CA SER A 106 0.45 -11.15 18.95
C SER A 106 -1.04 -10.97 19.24
N PRO A 107 -1.43 -10.76 20.51
CA PRO A 107 -2.83 -10.54 20.86
C PRO A 107 -3.42 -9.31 20.15
N LEU A 108 -2.61 -8.26 19.99
CA LEU A 108 -3.00 -7.04 19.29
C LEU A 108 -3.29 -7.32 17.81
N VAL A 109 -2.41 -8.06 17.13
CA VAL A 109 -2.62 -8.40 15.72
C VAL A 109 -3.84 -9.30 15.56
N ARG A 110 -4.03 -10.29 16.45
CA ARG A 110 -5.24 -11.14 16.45
C ARG A 110 -6.53 -10.37 16.68
N LEU A 111 -6.50 -9.27 17.43
CA LEU A 111 -7.67 -8.43 17.67
C LEU A 111 -8.07 -7.64 16.41
N VAL A 112 -7.09 -7.20 15.63
CA VAL A 112 -7.33 -6.37 14.42
C VAL A 112 -7.43 -7.20 13.13
N THR A 113 -7.01 -8.47 13.14
CA THR A 113 -7.12 -9.36 11.96
C THR A 113 -8.58 -9.60 11.53
N PRO A 114 -9.55 -9.84 12.44
CA PRO A 114 -10.96 -9.97 12.09
C PRO A 114 -11.56 -8.69 11.53
N ILE A 115 -10.97 -7.52 11.81
CA ILE A 115 -11.45 -6.23 11.28
C ILE A 115 -11.35 -6.21 9.75
N GLN A 116 -10.37 -6.91 9.15
CA GLN A 116 -10.30 -7.04 7.69
C GLN A 116 -11.50 -7.80 7.10
N ARG A 117 -11.85 -8.95 7.69
CA ARG A 117 -13.02 -9.76 7.28
C ARG A 117 -14.36 -9.10 7.65
N ALA A 118 -14.40 -8.38 8.76
CA ALA A 118 -15.60 -7.68 9.22
C ALA A 118 -15.87 -6.41 8.40
N TYR A 119 -14.85 -5.77 7.82
CA TYR A 119 -15.05 -4.68 6.86
C TYR A 119 -15.63 -5.18 5.53
N GLU A 120 -15.22 -6.36 5.04
CA GLU A 120 -15.85 -7.01 3.88
C GLU A 120 -17.33 -7.32 4.15
N VAL A 121 -17.67 -7.87 5.33
CA VAL A 121 -19.05 -8.25 5.70
C VAL A 121 -19.95 -7.04 5.98
N CYS A 122 -19.42 -5.95 6.56
CA CYS A 122 -20.21 -4.75 6.89
C CYS A 122 -20.47 -3.82 5.70
N THR A 123 -20.03 -4.17 4.49
CA THR A 123 -20.28 -3.39 3.27
C THR A 123 -21.23 -4.05 2.27
N ASP A 124 -21.68 -5.28 2.57
CA ASP A 124 -22.67 -6.06 1.80
C ASP A 124 -24.09 -6.04 2.42
N THR A 125 -24.46 -4.93 3.05
CA THR A 125 -25.86 -4.63 3.43
C THR A 125 -26.25 -3.22 3.02
#